data_AF-A0A9P3LBC8-F1
#
_entry.id   AF-A0A9P3LBC8-F1
#
_cell.length_a   1.000
_cell.length_b   1.000
_cell.length_c   1.000
_cell.angle_alpha   90.00
_cell.angle_beta   90.00
_cell.angle_gamma   90.00
#
_symmetry.space_group_name_H-M   'P 1'
#
loop_
_entity.id
_entity.type
_entity.pdbx_description
1 polymer ?
#
loop_
_entity_poly.entity_id
_entity_poly.type
_entity_poly.pdbx_seq_one_letter_code
_entity_poly.pdbx_strand_id
1 'polypeptide(L)'
;MDELQSRSQWPPGPLIDLLLARSNTGVYRVASIYSRLCEAVQRVWIAQLQAFMIHGSVSSADPLASPDYTLSEGSMPHCVSAQSRDSIAYVGRAVGTVKTARWEKQFPRQQAMEHTKLLDGVLPQDRYDFDRVVADIRTAVSEWLWLNVLTQTDVDIAVESLASYFLLRNGEFALSLIREIERLKMSRLTARAGPNTMIREQDLRLALLRASLGTSAQHDTSLSRLSFQLPTGPLRPLLPSFGHGPSAKNVSMSGTPSESTTFDDLLLGTPLILNYRVSWPLDLFLHSSDLQIYAALFAYLSSLRKTHTRVQTCWAALSNAQRARRRWTGLGEGGTAEDLQVRKELLRCGWGVVREASWFLDTLLGYVMTDVVDVEFRRLKTLLAGQVAGVAKQTTGSQSHGDVHSIPPPATAATIPTSHSSASTLSSTSLDFTTLRQIHATYLERLITGCLLTNSALTSIVRSILEVCEQFVAQVERWGGDILPELLSEGSLGGRGDRVGEMVEERWKIVAEVSDTLNALLESFYEQLSLSTTQQPFSAGTDASKSMMYNMSTTNTTGFHTFIRPKRGKGLASDEEVRRHVERLLLRLDFNGEFSTHRVGRRARQASPEILKEGGLA
;
A
#
# COMPACT_ATOMS: atom_id res chain seq x y z
N MET A 1 -7.79 -1.68 43.88
CA MET A 1 -6.85 -1.67 45.03
C MET A 1 -7.17 -2.79 46.00
N ASP A 2 -8.44 -2.94 46.43
CA ASP A 2 -8.85 -4.03 47.32
C ASP A 2 -8.76 -5.42 46.65
N GLU A 3 -8.99 -5.51 45.33
CA GLU A 3 -8.84 -6.76 44.56
C GLU A 3 -7.39 -7.30 44.51
N LEU A 4 -6.38 -6.44 44.66
CA LEU A 4 -4.96 -6.85 44.66
C LEU A 4 -4.56 -7.46 46.01
N GLN A 5 -5.14 -6.96 47.11
CA GLN A 5 -4.90 -7.49 48.45
C GLN A 5 -5.53 -8.87 48.66
N SER A 6 -6.59 -9.20 47.91
CA SER A 6 -7.19 -10.54 47.89
C SER A 6 -6.43 -11.57 47.05
N ARG A 7 -5.43 -11.16 46.25
CA ARG A 7 -4.64 -12.07 45.40
C ARG A 7 -3.41 -12.59 46.15
N SER A 8 -3.11 -13.88 45.97
CA SER A 8 -1.94 -14.56 46.56
C SER A 8 -0.61 -14.16 45.92
N GLN A 9 -0.63 -13.60 44.71
CA GLN A 9 0.55 -13.11 43.99
C GLN A 9 0.33 -11.67 43.54
N TRP A 10 1.33 -10.82 43.80
CA TRP A 10 1.28 -9.39 43.48
C TRP A 10 2.21 -9.12 42.29
N PRO A 11 1.67 -8.82 41.10
CA PRO A 11 2.49 -8.47 39.95
C PRO A 11 3.31 -7.19 40.23
N PRO A 12 4.51 -7.06 39.64
CA PRO A 12 5.48 -6.05 40.06
C PRO A 12 5.01 -4.61 39.78
N GLY A 13 4.30 -4.36 38.67
CA GLY A 13 3.76 -3.03 38.36
C GLY A 13 2.75 -2.54 39.40
N PRO A 14 1.63 -3.27 39.61
CA PRO A 14 0.62 -2.90 40.60
C PRO A 14 1.12 -2.87 42.05
N LEU A 15 2.17 -3.63 42.38
CA LEU A 15 2.84 -3.53 43.68
C LEU A 15 3.52 -2.18 43.88
N ILE A 16 4.30 -1.72 42.88
CA ILE A 16 4.95 -0.40 42.93
C ILE A 16 3.89 0.69 43.02
N ASP A 17 2.82 0.59 42.24
CA ASP A 17 1.72 1.57 42.24
C ASP A 17 1.00 1.63 43.59
N LEU A 18 0.80 0.48 44.24
CA LEU A 18 0.23 0.42 45.58
C LEU A 18 1.13 1.11 46.62
N LEU A 19 2.43 0.88 46.55
CA LEU A 19 3.39 1.47 47.48
C LEU A 19 3.52 2.98 47.28
N LEU A 20 3.49 3.45 46.04
CA LEU A 20 3.43 4.88 45.70
C LEU A 20 2.14 5.54 46.19
N ALA A 21 1.00 4.86 46.09
CA ALA A 21 -0.26 5.39 46.61
C ALA A 21 -0.25 5.47 48.16
N ARG A 22 0.38 4.49 48.84
CA ARG A 22 0.44 4.40 50.31
C ARG A 22 1.53 5.28 50.93
N SER A 23 2.52 5.72 50.17
CA SER A 23 3.48 6.73 50.65
C SER A 23 2.84 8.11 50.80
N ASN A 24 1.78 8.40 50.04
CA ASN A 24 1.01 9.64 50.12
C ASN A 24 0.04 9.66 51.30
N THR A 25 0.57 9.62 52.52
CA THR A 25 -0.21 9.69 53.77
C THR A 25 0.15 10.94 54.58
N GLY A 26 -0.81 11.49 55.33
CA GLY A 26 -0.57 12.64 56.20
C GLY A 26 0.31 12.35 57.43
N VAL A 27 0.67 11.08 57.67
CA VAL A 27 1.51 10.66 58.81
C VAL A 27 2.93 10.42 58.32
N TYR A 28 3.84 11.35 58.65
CA TYR A 28 5.24 11.34 58.19
C TYR A 28 5.96 10.00 58.41
N ARG A 29 5.79 9.36 59.58
CA ARG A 29 6.48 8.10 59.90
C ARG A 29 6.04 6.94 59.00
N VAL A 30 4.75 6.88 58.69
CA VAL A 30 4.17 5.85 57.82
C VAL A 30 4.58 6.11 56.37
N ALA A 31 4.49 7.36 55.92
CA ALA A 31 4.97 7.79 54.60
C ALA A 31 6.45 7.44 54.38
N SER A 32 7.32 7.69 55.36
CA SER A 32 8.75 7.38 55.28
C SER A 32 9.04 5.87 55.14
N ILE A 33 8.31 5.03 55.88
CA ILE A 33 8.46 3.56 55.78
C ILE A 33 8.02 3.08 54.40
N TYR A 34 6.85 3.51 53.92
CA TYR A 34 6.36 3.14 52.59
C TYR A 34 7.26 3.66 51.47
N SER A 35 7.82 4.87 51.60
CA SER A 35 8.79 5.42 50.64
C SER A 35 10.04 4.56 50.54
N ARG A 36 10.64 4.19 51.67
CA ARG A 36 11.84 3.32 51.69
C ARG A 36 11.56 1.94 51.11
N LEU A 37 10.38 1.39 51.38
CA LEU A 37 9.98 0.10 50.84
C LEU A 37 9.71 0.19 49.33
N CYS A 38 9.09 1.27 48.87
CA CYS A 38 8.85 1.56 47.46
C CYS A 38 10.17 1.68 46.67
N GLU A 39 11.15 2.43 47.19
CA GLU A 39 12.47 2.53 46.55
C GLU A 39 13.18 1.18 46.47
N ALA A 40 13.10 0.35 47.52
CA ALA A 40 13.71 -0.98 47.50
C ALA A 40 13.09 -1.87 46.42
N VAL A 41 11.77 -1.87 46.28
CA VAL A 41 11.05 -2.63 45.24
C VAL A 41 11.38 -2.09 43.84
N GLN A 42 11.41 -0.76 43.67
CA GLN A 42 11.78 -0.14 42.40
C GLN A 42 13.21 -0.52 41.97
N ARG A 43 14.18 -0.59 42.89
CA ARG A 43 15.56 -1.03 42.58
C ARG A 43 15.62 -2.48 42.09
N VAL A 44 14.82 -3.38 42.67
CA VAL A 44 14.72 -4.78 42.18
C VAL A 44 14.12 -4.80 40.77
N TRP A 45 13.09 -3.99 40.53
CA TRP A 45 12.48 -3.86 39.20
C TRP A 45 13.46 -3.28 38.16
N ILE A 46 14.27 -2.28 38.53
CA ILE A 46 15.35 -1.74 37.66
C ILE A 46 16.38 -2.83 37.32
N ALA A 47 16.76 -3.68 38.28
CA ALA A 47 17.70 -4.77 38.00
C ALA A 47 17.13 -5.77 36.97
N GLN A 48 15.83 -6.08 37.06
CA GLN A 48 15.14 -6.88 36.04
C GLN A 48 15.09 -6.14 34.69
N LEU A 49 14.84 -4.83 34.70
CA LEU A 49 14.79 -4.00 33.51
C LEU A 49 16.16 -3.95 32.80
N GLN A 50 17.25 -3.83 33.55
CA GLN A 50 18.62 -3.88 33.02
C GLN A 50 18.91 -5.24 32.39
N ALA A 51 18.53 -6.34 33.05
CA ALA A 51 18.68 -7.68 32.49
C ALA A 51 17.92 -7.83 31.15
N PHE A 52 16.75 -7.21 31.03
CA PHE A 52 15.96 -7.23 29.80
C PHE A 52 16.52 -6.32 28.70
N MET A 53 16.70 -5.02 28.99
CA MET A 53 17.11 -4.01 27.99
C MET A 53 18.58 -4.15 27.55
N ILE A 54 19.48 -4.43 28.49
CA ILE A 54 20.93 -4.40 28.22
C ILE A 54 21.45 -5.77 27.85
N HIS A 55 20.94 -6.82 28.51
CA HIS A 55 21.43 -8.19 28.33
C HIS A 55 20.49 -9.07 27.50
N GLY A 56 19.30 -8.58 27.13
CA GLY A 56 18.33 -9.35 26.35
C GLY A 56 17.89 -10.65 27.03
N SER A 57 18.00 -10.72 28.36
CA SER A 57 17.66 -11.90 29.16
C SER A 57 16.33 -11.70 29.88
N VAL A 58 15.50 -12.73 29.82
CA VAL A 58 14.23 -12.79 30.54
C VAL A 58 14.42 -13.67 31.79
N SER A 59 14.04 -13.16 32.95
CA SER A 59 14.08 -13.89 34.22
C SER A 59 13.05 -15.03 34.23
N SER A 60 13.37 -16.16 34.87
CA SER A 60 12.41 -17.25 35.09
C SER A 60 11.44 -16.98 36.24
N ALA A 61 11.82 -16.13 37.20
CA ALA A 61 10.98 -15.66 38.30
C ALA A 61 10.49 -14.25 37.98
N ASP A 62 9.16 -14.06 38.00
CA ASP A 62 8.43 -12.81 37.68
C ASP A 62 8.92 -12.12 36.39
N PRO A 63 8.74 -12.74 35.22
CA PRO A 63 9.26 -12.21 33.96
C PRO A 63 8.60 -10.88 33.57
N LEU A 64 9.43 -9.88 33.24
CA LEU A 64 8.99 -8.61 32.67
C LEU A 64 8.37 -8.76 31.27
N ALA A 65 8.83 -9.77 30.52
CA ALA A 65 8.42 -10.06 29.15
C ALA A 65 8.29 -11.56 28.90
N SER A 66 7.51 -11.93 27.90
CA SER A 66 7.37 -13.28 27.37
C SER A 66 8.67 -13.75 26.67
N PRO A 67 8.82 -15.05 26.35
CA PRO A 67 9.94 -15.54 25.54
C PRO A 67 10.01 -14.90 24.14
N ASP A 68 8.90 -14.35 23.63
CA ASP A 68 8.84 -13.61 22.36
C ASP A 68 9.24 -12.12 22.53
N TYR A 69 9.77 -11.76 23.71
CA TYR A 69 10.17 -10.41 24.09
C TYR A 69 9.02 -9.39 24.12
N THR A 70 7.76 -9.85 24.27
CA THR A 70 6.60 -8.98 24.48
C THR A 70 6.40 -8.71 25.97
N LEU A 71 6.23 -7.46 26.38
CA LEU A 71 6.01 -7.11 27.80
C LEU A 71 4.77 -7.83 28.37
N SER A 72 4.92 -8.41 29.56
CA SER A 72 3.84 -9.14 30.25
C SER A 72 2.80 -8.19 30.84
N GLU A 73 1.54 -8.59 30.86
CA GLU A 73 0.47 -7.77 31.44
C GLU A 73 0.67 -7.60 32.96
N GLY A 74 0.67 -6.35 33.44
CA GLY A 74 0.92 -6.03 34.85
C GLY A 74 2.40 -5.97 35.28
N SER A 75 3.36 -6.10 34.35
CA SER A 75 4.79 -5.99 34.68
C SER A 75 5.30 -4.56 34.84
N MET A 76 4.61 -3.59 34.23
CA MET A 76 4.99 -2.18 34.18
C MET A 76 4.15 -1.34 35.16
N PRO A 77 4.77 -0.49 36.00
CA PRO A 77 4.02 0.42 36.88
C PRO A 77 3.38 1.58 36.11
N HIS A 78 2.34 2.18 36.68
CA HIS A 78 1.61 3.32 36.10
C HIS A 78 2.44 4.60 36.02
N CYS A 79 3.49 4.75 36.84
CA CYS A 79 4.39 5.91 36.78
C CYS A 79 5.20 5.96 35.47
N VAL A 80 5.43 4.82 34.81
CA VAL A 80 6.17 4.75 33.54
C VAL A 80 5.26 5.13 32.38
N SER A 81 5.69 6.13 31.60
CA SER A 81 4.95 6.63 30.44
C SER A 81 4.77 5.56 29.35
N ALA A 82 3.70 5.67 28.56
CA ALA A 82 3.47 4.75 27.43
C ALA A 82 4.64 4.75 26.43
N GLN A 83 5.23 5.91 26.18
CA GLN A 83 6.40 6.05 25.30
C GLN A 83 7.62 5.29 25.82
N SER A 84 7.88 5.32 27.13
CA SER A 84 8.98 4.57 27.72
C SER A 84 8.70 3.06 27.72
N ARG A 85 7.44 2.63 27.92
CA ARG A 85 7.06 1.21 27.77
C ARG A 85 7.36 0.68 26.37
N ASP A 86 6.99 1.43 25.33
CA ASP A 86 7.25 1.05 23.94
C ASP A 86 8.77 1.00 23.66
N SER A 87 9.52 1.96 24.21
CA SER A 87 10.98 2.03 24.08
C SER A 87 11.68 0.85 24.77
N ILE A 88 11.21 0.48 25.97
CA ILE A 88 11.70 -0.69 26.72
C ILE A 88 11.43 -1.98 25.95
N ALA A 89 10.21 -2.17 25.45
CA ALA A 89 9.83 -3.33 24.66
C ALA A 89 10.71 -3.46 23.40
N TYR A 90 10.89 -2.34 22.68
CA TYR A 90 11.72 -2.30 21.48
C TYR A 90 13.18 -2.66 21.77
N VAL A 91 13.80 -2.00 22.75
CA VAL A 91 15.22 -2.23 23.09
C VAL A 91 15.44 -3.67 23.55
N GLY A 92 14.61 -4.16 24.47
CA GLY A 92 14.73 -5.54 24.98
C GLY A 92 14.53 -6.59 23.90
N ARG A 93 13.56 -6.40 23.00
CA ARG A 93 13.37 -7.26 21.83
C ARG A 93 14.58 -7.23 20.90
N ALA A 94 15.11 -6.05 20.60
CA ALA A 94 16.23 -5.92 19.67
C ALA A 94 17.51 -6.57 20.22
N VAL A 95 17.89 -6.24 21.45
CA VAL A 95 19.08 -6.80 22.12
C VAL A 95 18.91 -8.31 22.36
N GLY A 96 17.73 -8.74 22.79
CA GLY A 96 17.37 -10.14 22.94
C GLY A 96 17.52 -10.93 21.65
N THR A 97 16.95 -10.42 20.55
CA THR A 97 16.99 -11.10 19.25
C THR A 97 18.41 -11.18 18.69
N VAL A 98 19.22 -10.13 18.83
CA VAL A 98 20.65 -10.14 18.43
C VAL A 98 21.42 -11.23 19.19
N LYS A 99 21.14 -11.37 20.48
CA LYS A 99 21.77 -12.38 21.34
C LYS A 99 21.33 -13.80 20.99
N THR A 100 20.03 -14.04 20.79
CA THR A 100 19.51 -15.36 20.41
C THR A 100 19.94 -15.78 19.02
N ALA A 101 20.00 -14.84 18.08
CA ALA A 101 20.46 -15.08 16.71
C ALA A 101 21.98 -15.27 16.60
N ARG A 102 22.73 -15.11 17.70
CA ARG A 102 24.20 -15.15 17.76
C ARG A 102 24.84 -14.30 16.66
N TRP A 103 24.38 -13.06 16.54
CA TRP A 103 24.91 -12.14 15.52
C TRP A 103 26.42 -11.94 15.71
N GLU A 104 27.15 -11.80 14.59
CA GLU A 104 28.61 -11.71 14.58
C GLU A 104 29.12 -10.54 15.44
N LYS A 105 28.41 -9.41 15.37
CA LYS A 105 28.66 -8.24 16.21
C LYS A 105 27.63 -8.21 17.33
N GLN A 106 28.08 -8.46 18.56
CA GLN A 106 27.25 -8.28 19.74
C GLN A 106 27.27 -6.82 20.20
N PHE A 107 26.25 -6.44 20.97
CA PHE A 107 26.19 -5.11 21.57
C PHE A 107 27.43 -4.86 22.46
N PRO A 108 28.14 -3.72 22.33
CA PRO A 108 29.40 -3.51 23.00
C PRO A 108 29.26 -3.52 24.53
N ARG A 109 30.14 -4.29 25.20
CA ARG A 109 30.12 -4.40 26.66
C ARG A 109 30.34 -3.06 27.37
N GLN A 110 31.12 -2.15 26.79
CA GLN A 110 31.37 -0.83 27.36
C GLN A 110 30.10 0.04 27.38
N GLN A 111 29.37 0.11 26.26
CA GLN A 111 28.09 0.82 26.19
C GLN A 111 27.04 0.17 27.08
N ALA A 112 27.00 -1.16 27.15
CA ALA A 112 26.15 -1.89 28.08
C ALA A 112 26.40 -1.47 29.55
N MET A 113 27.67 -1.40 29.97
CA MET A 113 28.05 -0.97 31.32
C MET A 113 27.68 0.50 31.60
N GLU A 114 27.79 1.37 30.60
CA GLU A 114 27.36 2.77 30.72
C GLU A 114 25.84 2.88 30.90
N HIS A 115 25.07 2.16 30.10
CA HIS A 115 23.61 2.11 30.23
C HIS A 115 23.16 1.51 31.56
N THR A 116 23.87 0.53 32.12
CA THR A 116 23.61 0.01 33.47
C THR A 116 23.76 1.11 34.51
N LYS A 117 24.85 1.89 34.45
CA LYS A 117 25.09 3.00 35.37
C LYS A 117 24.02 4.10 35.26
N LEU A 118 23.57 4.39 34.04
CA LEU A 118 22.50 5.37 33.82
C LEU A 118 21.17 4.89 34.43
N LEU A 119 20.82 3.61 34.29
CA LEU A 119 19.60 3.03 34.86
C LEU A 119 19.68 2.88 36.40
N ASP A 120 20.85 2.57 36.96
CA ASP A 120 21.04 2.51 38.42
C ASP A 120 20.84 3.86 39.11
N GLY A 121 21.11 4.96 38.39
CA GLY A 121 21.01 6.32 38.92
C GLY A 121 19.60 6.90 38.97
N VAL A 122 18.59 6.22 38.41
CA VAL A 122 17.25 6.79 38.22
C VAL A 122 16.16 5.84 38.68
N LEU A 123 15.18 6.38 39.42
CA LEU A 123 14.01 5.64 39.86
C LEU A 123 12.80 5.90 38.94
N PRO A 124 11.94 4.90 38.66
CA PRO A 124 10.70 5.07 37.88
C PRO A 124 9.74 6.13 38.41
N GLN A 125 9.79 6.42 39.71
CA GLN A 125 9.00 7.51 40.31
C GLN A 125 9.38 8.89 39.75
N ASP A 126 10.64 9.08 39.36
CA ASP A 126 11.18 10.32 38.77
C ASP A 126 10.94 10.30 37.26
N ARG A 127 9.67 10.44 36.88
CA ARG A 127 9.16 10.21 35.51
C ARG A 127 9.99 10.88 34.41
N TYR A 128 10.42 12.13 34.61
CA TYR A 128 11.15 12.89 33.59
C TYR A 128 12.57 12.33 33.36
N ASP A 129 13.34 12.13 34.43
CA ASP A 129 14.70 11.60 34.32
C ASP A 129 14.70 10.16 33.83
N PHE A 130 13.71 9.36 34.24
CA PHE A 130 13.55 7.98 33.78
C PHE A 130 13.22 7.93 32.28
N ASP A 131 12.24 8.74 31.83
CA ASP A 131 11.88 8.83 30.42
C ASP A 131 13.06 9.30 29.56
N ARG A 132 13.89 10.24 30.06
CA ARG A 132 15.11 10.70 29.37
C ARG A 132 16.13 9.57 29.22
N VAL A 133 16.48 8.87 30.32
CA VAL A 133 17.48 7.78 30.28
C VAL A 133 17.02 6.65 29.36
N VAL A 134 15.76 6.26 29.40
CA VAL A 134 15.21 5.23 28.51
C VAL A 134 15.28 5.67 27.05
N ALA A 135 15.01 6.95 26.75
CA ALA A 135 15.12 7.50 25.41
C ALA A 135 16.58 7.54 24.90
N ASP A 136 17.53 7.89 25.75
CA ASP A 136 18.96 7.90 25.43
C ASP A 136 19.45 6.48 25.10
N ILE A 137 19.10 5.50 25.92
CA ILE A 137 19.43 4.08 25.69
C ILE A 137 18.82 3.59 24.37
N ARG A 138 17.54 3.91 24.11
CA ARG A 138 16.88 3.54 22.85
C ARG A 138 17.62 4.11 21.64
N THR A 139 18.08 5.35 21.73
CA THR A 139 18.80 6.02 20.63
C THR A 139 20.15 5.34 20.38
N ALA A 140 20.94 5.11 21.44
CA ALA A 140 22.23 4.43 21.33
C ALA A 140 22.12 3.00 20.76
N VAL A 141 21.12 2.24 21.21
CA VAL A 141 20.85 0.88 20.69
C VAL A 141 20.40 0.94 19.23
N SER A 142 19.57 1.91 18.85
CA SER A 142 19.09 2.08 17.47
C SER A 142 20.23 2.46 16.52
N GLU A 143 21.11 3.36 16.92
CA GLU A 143 22.30 3.72 16.15
C GLU A 143 23.23 2.53 15.95
N TRP A 144 23.46 1.75 17.02
CA TRP A 144 24.27 0.55 16.94
C TRP A 144 23.67 -0.49 15.98
N LEU A 145 22.35 -0.74 16.06
CA LEU A 145 21.62 -1.65 15.18
C LEU A 145 21.70 -1.21 13.71
N TRP A 146 21.59 0.10 13.44
CA TRP A 146 21.70 0.64 12.08
C TRP A 146 23.09 0.42 11.47
N LEU A 147 24.15 0.58 12.28
CA LEU A 147 25.52 0.43 11.80
C LEU A 147 25.97 -1.03 11.65
N ASN A 148 25.38 -1.96 12.41
CA ASN A 148 25.93 -3.32 12.54
C ASN A 148 24.97 -4.46 12.18
N VAL A 149 23.66 -4.20 12.12
CA VAL A 149 22.65 -5.24 11.94
C VAL A 149 21.80 -5.00 10.70
N LEU A 150 21.07 -3.89 10.66
CA LEU A 150 20.24 -3.51 9.52
C LEU A 150 20.92 -2.35 8.80
N THR A 151 21.84 -2.68 7.91
CA THR A 151 22.63 -1.68 7.20
C THR A 151 21.80 -0.96 6.15
N GLN A 152 22.25 0.23 5.74
CA GLN A 152 21.60 0.97 4.67
C GLN A 152 21.47 0.16 3.38
N THR A 153 22.48 -0.65 3.04
CA THR A 153 22.45 -1.50 1.84
C THR A 153 21.34 -2.52 1.92
N ASP A 154 21.08 -3.10 3.10
CA ASP A 154 20.00 -4.08 3.29
C ASP A 154 18.62 -3.43 3.12
N VAL A 155 18.43 -2.22 3.66
CA VAL A 155 17.21 -1.44 3.48
C VAL A 155 17.03 -1.05 2.01
N ASP A 156 18.09 -0.63 1.34
CA ASP A 156 18.04 -0.24 -0.07
C ASP A 156 17.65 -1.42 -0.97
N ILE A 157 18.25 -2.60 -0.74
CA ILE A 157 17.89 -3.85 -1.44
C ILE A 157 16.44 -4.22 -1.16
N ALA A 158 15.97 -4.12 0.08
CA ALA A 158 14.59 -4.45 0.44
C ALA A 158 13.59 -3.51 -0.24
N VAL A 159 13.84 -2.20 -0.21
CA VAL A 159 12.99 -1.18 -0.84
C VAL A 159 13.00 -1.33 -2.37
N GLU A 160 14.15 -1.60 -2.98
CA GLU A 160 14.26 -1.86 -4.42
C GLU A 160 13.49 -3.13 -4.82
N SER A 161 13.59 -4.20 -4.02
CA SER A 161 12.84 -5.44 -4.21
C SER A 161 11.32 -5.20 -4.13
N LEU A 162 10.84 -4.53 -3.07
CA LEU A 162 9.43 -4.21 -2.91
C LEU A 162 8.92 -3.37 -4.09
N ALA A 163 9.66 -2.36 -4.53
CA ALA A 163 9.27 -1.53 -5.67
C ALA A 163 9.33 -2.29 -7.01
N SER A 164 10.32 -3.15 -7.21
CA SER A 164 10.47 -3.94 -8.44
C SER A 164 9.31 -4.91 -8.63
N TYR A 165 8.88 -5.59 -7.56
CA TYR A 165 7.88 -6.67 -7.62
C TYR A 165 6.46 -6.21 -7.29
N PHE A 166 6.24 -5.45 -6.22
CA PHE A 166 4.90 -5.03 -5.82
C PHE A 166 4.41 -3.81 -6.62
N LEU A 167 5.30 -2.90 -6.98
CA LEU A 167 4.95 -1.72 -7.78
C LEU A 167 5.21 -1.91 -9.28
N LEU A 168 5.52 -3.13 -9.72
CA LEU A 168 5.79 -3.53 -11.11
C LEU A 168 6.83 -2.66 -11.84
N ARG A 169 7.81 -2.09 -11.14
CA ARG A 169 8.90 -1.34 -11.79
C ARG A 169 9.78 -2.25 -12.66
N ASN A 170 9.91 -3.53 -12.31
CA ASN A 170 10.49 -4.51 -13.21
C ASN A 170 9.45 -4.98 -14.24
N GLY A 171 9.26 -4.18 -15.29
CA GLY A 171 8.22 -4.40 -16.30
C GLY A 171 8.34 -5.72 -17.07
N GLU A 172 9.56 -6.22 -17.30
CA GLU A 172 9.80 -7.49 -17.98
C GLU A 172 9.25 -8.67 -17.17
N PHE A 173 9.64 -8.72 -15.89
CA PHE A 173 9.16 -9.73 -14.95
C PHE A 173 7.65 -9.62 -14.74
N ALA A 174 7.13 -8.41 -14.53
CA ALA A 174 5.71 -8.14 -14.35
C ALA A 174 4.85 -8.70 -15.49
N LEU A 175 5.23 -8.41 -16.74
CA LEU A 175 4.53 -8.92 -17.93
C LEU A 175 4.65 -10.44 -18.05
N SER A 176 5.84 -10.99 -17.78
CA SER A 176 6.07 -12.44 -17.79
C SER A 176 5.21 -13.16 -16.75
N LEU A 177 5.08 -12.58 -15.56
CA LEU A 177 4.26 -13.08 -14.46
C LEU A 177 2.78 -13.10 -14.81
N ILE A 178 2.25 -11.98 -15.33
CA ILE A 178 0.85 -11.90 -15.77
C ILE A 178 0.57 -12.95 -16.85
N ARG A 179 1.46 -13.11 -17.83
CA ARG A 179 1.31 -14.12 -18.89
C ARG A 179 1.32 -15.55 -18.33
N GLU A 180 2.19 -15.85 -17.37
CA GLU A 180 2.26 -17.19 -16.79
C GLU A 180 1.04 -17.50 -15.92
N ILE A 181 0.49 -16.51 -15.21
CA ILE A 181 -0.77 -16.65 -14.45
C ILE A 181 -1.95 -16.89 -15.41
N GLU A 182 -2.05 -16.13 -16.50
CA GLU A 182 -3.09 -16.36 -17.51
C GLU A 182 -2.93 -17.73 -18.20
N ARG A 183 -1.70 -18.15 -18.50
CA ARG A 183 -1.41 -19.49 -19.02
C ARG A 183 -1.84 -20.57 -18.04
N LEU A 184 -1.57 -20.39 -16.75
CA LEU A 184 -1.98 -21.32 -15.69
C LEU A 184 -3.51 -21.41 -15.61
N LYS A 185 -4.21 -20.27 -15.63
CA LYS A 185 -5.68 -20.20 -15.69
C LYS A 185 -6.23 -20.95 -16.90
N MET A 186 -5.72 -20.66 -18.10
CA MET A 186 -6.16 -21.34 -19.33
C MET A 186 -5.88 -22.86 -19.28
N SER A 187 -4.71 -23.27 -18.78
CA SER A 187 -4.31 -24.68 -18.74
C SER A 187 -5.07 -25.51 -17.70
N ARG A 188 -5.52 -24.91 -16.59
CA ARG A 188 -6.06 -25.64 -15.43
C ARG A 188 -7.56 -25.43 -15.21
N LEU A 189 -8.13 -24.32 -15.67
CA LEU A 189 -9.51 -23.91 -15.38
C LEU A 189 -10.44 -23.90 -16.60
N THR A 190 -9.94 -24.22 -17.79
CA THR A 190 -10.80 -24.34 -18.99
C THR A 190 -11.26 -25.79 -19.22
N ALA A 191 -12.33 -25.97 -19.98
CA ALA A 191 -12.95 -27.28 -20.26
C ALA A 191 -12.01 -28.31 -20.93
N ARG A 192 -10.83 -27.88 -21.42
CA ARG A 192 -9.79 -28.73 -22.02
C ARG A 192 -8.65 -29.06 -21.05
N ALA A 193 -8.78 -28.71 -19.77
CA ALA A 193 -7.77 -29.00 -18.76
C ALA A 193 -7.60 -30.53 -18.60
N GLY A 194 -6.35 -31.00 -18.68
CA GLY A 194 -5.99 -32.40 -18.43
C GLY A 194 -6.24 -32.85 -16.98
N PRO A 195 -5.68 -34.00 -16.53
CA PRO A 195 -6.06 -34.65 -15.26
C PRO A 195 -5.85 -33.82 -13.98
N ASN A 196 -5.06 -32.74 -14.06
CA ASN A 196 -4.86 -31.81 -12.96
C ASN A 196 -5.70 -30.55 -13.19
N THR A 197 -6.92 -30.57 -12.68
CA THR A 197 -7.91 -29.47 -12.76
C THR A 197 -7.91 -28.62 -11.49
N MET A 198 -6.73 -28.25 -10.97
CA MET A 198 -6.66 -27.47 -9.74
C MET A 198 -5.45 -26.53 -9.74
N ILE A 199 -5.61 -25.32 -9.22
CA ILE A 199 -4.52 -24.37 -9.00
C ILE A 199 -4.21 -24.35 -7.50
N ARG A 200 -2.97 -24.72 -7.14
CA ARG A 200 -2.45 -24.67 -5.77
C ARG A 200 -1.39 -23.56 -5.64
N GLU A 201 -1.06 -23.19 -4.41
CA GLU A 201 0.03 -22.23 -4.13
C GLU A 201 1.38 -22.70 -4.70
N GLN A 202 1.61 -24.01 -4.76
CA GLN A 202 2.80 -24.59 -5.39
C GLN A 202 2.87 -24.29 -6.89
N ASP A 203 1.73 -24.36 -7.60
CA ASP A 203 1.66 -24.04 -9.03
C ASP A 203 1.94 -22.54 -9.26
N LEU A 204 1.49 -21.68 -8.35
CA LEU A 204 1.77 -20.23 -8.40
C LEU A 204 3.22 -19.90 -8.05
N ARG A 205 3.84 -20.63 -7.12
CA ARG A 205 5.28 -20.53 -6.87
C ARG A 205 6.09 -20.95 -8.11
N LEU A 206 5.66 -22.00 -8.80
CA LEU A 206 6.28 -22.44 -10.05
C LEU A 206 6.06 -21.38 -11.15
N ALA A 207 4.86 -20.81 -11.26
CA ALA A 207 4.57 -19.71 -12.18
C ALA A 207 5.49 -18.50 -11.94
N LEU A 208 5.69 -18.12 -10.68
CA LEU A 208 6.62 -17.05 -10.31
C LEU A 208 8.07 -17.34 -10.72
N LEU A 209 8.54 -18.59 -10.53
CA LEU A 209 9.88 -19.00 -10.98
C LEU A 209 10.02 -19.07 -12.50
N ARG A 210 8.96 -19.46 -13.22
CA ARG A 210 8.96 -19.42 -14.70
C ARG A 210 8.95 -18.00 -15.22
N ALA A 211 8.20 -17.13 -14.57
CA ALA A 211 8.13 -15.72 -14.91
C ALA A 211 9.50 -15.03 -14.81
N SER A 212 10.36 -15.47 -13.88
CA SER A 212 11.72 -14.92 -13.77
C SER A 212 12.68 -15.38 -14.86
N LEU A 213 12.44 -16.52 -15.51
CA LEU A 213 13.33 -17.04 -16.55
C LEU A 213 13.35 -16.10 -17.76
N GLY A 214 14.55 -15.74 -18.24
CA GLY A 214 14.70 -14.83 -19.38
C GLY A 214 14.38 -13.37 -19.05
N THR A 215 14.32 -13.01 -17.77
CA THR A 215 14.17 -11.63 -17.29
C THR A 215 15.33 -11.27 -16.36
N SER A 216 15.49 -9.97 -16.08
CA SER A 216 16.45 -9.48 -15.07
C SER A 216 16.27 -10.09 -13.66
N ALA A 217 15.09 -10.64 -13.34
CA ALA A 217 14.80 -11.26 -12.05
C ALA A 217 15.40 -12.68 -11.88
N GLN A 218 15.96 -13.28 -12.94
CA GLN A 218 16.49 -14.66 -12.90
C GLN A 218 17.60 -14.86 -11.85
N HIS A 219 18.42 -13.83 -11.63
CA HIS A 219 19.55 -13.86 -10.70
C HIS A 219 19.28 -13.12 -9.39
N ASP A 220 18.05 -12.62 -9.20
CA ASP A 220 17.71 -11.87 -8.01
C ASP A 220 17.36 -12.79 -6.84
N THR A 221 18.16 -12.70 -5.77
CA THR A 221 17.96 -13.48 -4.55
C THR A 221 16.69 -13.10 -3.79
N SER A 222 16.19 -11.87 -3.98
CA SER A 222 15.01 -11.36 -3.27
C SER A 222 13.71 -12.01 -3.74
N LEU A 223 13.70 -12.65 -4.93
CA LEU A 223 12.56 -13.42 -5.44
C LEU A 223 12.19 -14.60 -4.53
N SER A 224 13.16 -15.17 -3.80
CA SER A 224 12.92 -16.22 -2.81
C SER A 224 12.05 -15.79 -1.62
N ARG A 225 11.97 -14.48 -1.36
CA ARG A 225 11.14 -13.88 -0.31
C ARG A 225 9.68 -13.71 -0.74
N LEU A 226 9.39 -13.83 -2.03
CA LEU A 226 8.03 -13.68 -2.57
C LEU A 226 7.26 -15.00 -2.48
N SER A 227 5.99 -14.90 -2.09
CA SER A 227 5.07 -16.03 -2.16
C SER A 227 3.64 -15.58 -2.35
N PHE A 228 2.91 -16.23 -3.24
CA PHE A 228 1.47 -16.07 -3.34
C PHE A 228 0.76 -16.87 -2.25
N GLN A 229 -0.30 -16.29 -1.69
CA GLN A 229 -1.25 -16.96 -0.82
C GLN A 229 -2.64 -16.93 -1.45
N LEU A 230 -3.39 -18.03 -1.28
CA LEU A 230 -4.78 -18.15 -1.70
C LEU A 230 -5.68 -18.18 -0.46
N PRO A 231 -6.25 -17.04 -0.04
CA PRO A 231 -7.13 -16.98 1.14
C PRO A 231 -8.35 -17.91 1.01
N THR A 232 -8.89 -18.03 -0.20
CA THR A 232 -10.03 -18.91 -0.51
C THR A 232 -9.66 -20.38 -0.63
N GLY A 233 -8.38 -20.73 -0.49
CA GLY A 233 -7.87 -22.07 -0.74
C GLY A 233 -7.71 -22.39 -2.23
N PRO A 234 -7.24 -23.61 -2.54
CA PRO A 234 -6.89 -23.98 -3.90
C PRO A 234 -8.10 -24.13 -4.84
N LEU A 235 -7.95 -23.64 -6.07
CA LEU A 235 -9.04 -23.41 -7.01
C LEU A 235 -9.34 -24.62 -7.88
N ARG A 236 -10.62 -24.94 -8.08
CA ARG A 236 -11.10 -26.02 -8.97
C ARG A 236 -12.04 -25.44 -10.03
N PRO A 237 -12.05 -25.96 -11.27
CA PRO A 237 -13.04 -25.55 -12.26
C PRO A 237 -14.44 -25.97 -11.80
N LEU A 238 -15.41 -25.07 -12.02
CA LEU A 238 -16.85 -25.27 -11.80
C LEU A 238 -17.32 -25.40 -10.34
N LEU A 239 -16.44 -25.23 -9.35
CA LEU A 239 -16.83 -25.08 -7.96
C LEU A 239 -16.37 -23.70 -7.47
N PRO A 240 -17.28 -22.78 -7.12
CA PRO A 240 -16.93 -21.59 -6.35
C PRO A 240 -16.16 -22.04 -5.11
N SER A 241 -15.01 -21.45 -4.85
CA SER A 241 -14.22 -21.79 -3.67
C SER A 241 -15.10 -21.67 -2.42
N PHE A 242 -15.12 -22.69 -1.55
CA PHE A 242 -15.94 -22.72 -0.32
C PHE A 242 -15.47 -21.74 0.78
N GLY A 243 -14.83 -20.63 0.40
CA GLY A 243 -14.50 -19.53 1.31
C GLY A 243 -15.76 -18.73 1.60
N HIS A 244 -16.14 -18.62 2.88
CA HIS A 244 -17.23 -17.76 3.32
C HIS A 244 -17.00 -16.30 2.90
N GLY A 245 -17.90 -15.76 2.08
CA GLY A 245 -17.98 -14.34 1.71
C GLY A 245 -19.00 -14.14 0.57
N PRO A 246 -20.10 -13.39 0.74
CA PRO A 246 -21.23 -13.42 -0.18
C PRO A 246 -21.00 -12.43 -1.34
N SER A 247 -20.80 -12.92 -2.56
CA SER A 247 -21.12 -12.11 -3.75
C SER A 247 -21.40 -12.96 -4.98
N ALA A 248 -22.47 -13.73 -4.91
CA ALA A 248 -23.34 -13.82 -6.08
C ALA A 248 -24.05 -12.47 -6.16
N LYS A 249 -23.72 -11.66 -7.18
CA LYS A 249 -24.36 -10.39 -7.50
C LYS A 249 -25.87 -10.60 -7.70
N ASN A 250 -26.65 -10.52 -6.63
CA ASN A 250 -28.08 -10.22 -6.70
C ASN A 250 -28.22 -8.70 -6.61
N VAL A 251 -28.59 -8.09 -7.72
CA VAL A 251 -29.09 -6.71 -7.76
C VAL A 251 -30.36 -6.67 -6.91
N SER A 252 -30.24 -6.30 -5.65
CA SER A 252 -31.38 -5.98 -4.78
C SER A 252 -30.95 -4.96 -3.74
N MET A 253 -31.55 -3.79 -3.86
CA MET A 253 -31.50 -2.65 -2.97
C MET A 253 -31.64 -3.05 -1.49
N SER A 254 -30.56 -2.98 -0.71
CA SER A 254 -30.66 -2.70 0.74
C SER A 254 -29.32 -2.20 1.28
N GLY A 255 -29.36 -1.09 2.04
CA GLY A 255 -28.19 -0.32 2.46
C GLY A 255 -27.45 -0.89 3.66
N THR A 256 -26.44 -1.72 3.41
CA THR A 256 -25.30 -1.93 4.32
C THR A 256 -24.13 -1.04 3.89
N PRO A 257 -23.29 -0.55 4.83
CA PRO A 257 -22.16 0.30 4.46
C PRO A 257 -21.23 -0.49 3.53
N SER A 258 -20.95 0.10 2.38
CA SER A 258 -20.22 -0.45 1.24
C SER A 258 -19.00 -1.28 1.65
N GLU A 259 -18.96 -2.55 1.25
CA GLU A 259 -17.70 -3.31 1.20
C GLU A 259 -16.66 -2.49 0.41
N SER A 260 -15.45 -2.37 0.96
CA SER A 260 -14.35 -1.67 0.29
C SER A 260 -14.01 -2.39 -1.01
N THR A 261 -14.01 -1.67 -2.15
CA THR A 261 -13.67 -2.24 -3.45
C THR A 261 -12.22 -2.73 -3.49
N THR A 262 -12.02 -4.03 -3.68
CA THR A 262 -10.69 -4.64 -3.81
C THR A 262 -10.34 -4.98 -5.27
N PHE A 263 -9.09 -5.35 -5.56
CA PHE A 263 -8.62 -5.78 -6.90
C PHE A 263 -7.92 -7.14 -6.87
N ASP A 264 -7.89 -7.78 -5.70
CA ASP A 264 -7.15 -9.02 -5.43
C ASP A 264 -7.72 -10.22 -6.18
N ASP A 265 -8.97 -10.14 -6.64
CA ASP A 265 -9.65 -11.16 -7.44
C ASP A 265 -9.42 -11.02 -8.95
N LEU A 266 -9.14 -9.83 -9.47
CA LEU A 266 -9.10 -9.59 -10.93
C LEU A 266 -7.97 -10.30 -11.67
N LEU A 267 -6.83 -10.58 -11.00
CA LEU A 267 -5.69 -11.21 -11.65
C LEU A 267 -5.98 -12.68 -12.00
N LEU A 268 -6.48 -13.47 -11.06
CA LEU A 268 -6.73 -14.91 -11.23
C LEU A 268 -8.23 -15.27 -11.41
N GLY A 269 -9.13 -14.41 -10.96
CA GLY A 269 -10.58 -14.66 -10.82
C GLY A 269 -11.01 -15.00 -9.38
N THR A 270 -10.06 -15.07 -8.44
CA THR A 270 -10.27 -15.29 -7.00
C THR A 270 -9.22 -14.52 -6.21
N PRO A 271 -9.47 -14.15 -4.95
CA PRO A 271 -8.52 -13.42 -4.11
C PRO A 271 -7.11 -14.02 -4.14
N LEU A 272 -6.14 -13.23 -4.58
CA LEU A 272 -4.73 -13.60 -4.71
C LEU A 272 -3.86 -12.53 -4.06
N ILE A 273 -3.10 -12.91 -3.04
CA ILE A 273 -2.26 -11.98 -2.28
C ILE A 273 -0.80 -12.32 -2.50
N LEU A 274 -0.02 -11.37 -2.99
CA LEU A 274 1.44 -11.45 -3.01
C LEU A 274 1.98 -11.08 -1.63
N ASN A 275 2.78 -11.95 -1.02
CA ASN A 275 3.40 -11.73 0.27
C ASN A 275 4.92 -11.63 0.15
N TYR A 276 5.49 -10.78 0.99
CA TYR A 276 6.93 -10.65 1.17
C TYR A 276 7.33 -11.23 2.53
N ARG A 277 8.15 -12.27 2.52
CA ARG A 277 8.64 -12.92 3.73
C ARG A 277 9.71 -12.05 4.39
N VAL A 278 9.31 -11.34 5.44
CA VAL A 278 10.22 -10.57 6.28
C VAL A 278 10.80 -11.49 7.34
N SER A 279 12.12 -11.63 7.33
CA SER A 279 12.88 -12.23 8.41
C SER A 279 13.61 -11.13 9.18
N TRP A 280 13.93 -11.40 10.45
CA TRP A 280 14.87 -10.56 11.17
C TRP A 280 16.19 -10.46 10.35
N PRO A 281 16.82 -9.26 10.22
CA PRO A 281 16.53 -8.00 10.92
C PRO A 281 15.56 -7.04 10.21
N LEU A 282 15.04 -7.39 9.02
CA LEU A 282 14.19 -6.50 8.22
C LEU A 282 12.86 -6.12 8.89
N ASP A 283 12.40 -6.91 9.87
CA ASP A 283 11.22 -6.63 10.69
C ASP A 283 11.39 -5.37 11.59
N LEU A 284 12.63 -4.92 11.82
CA LEU A 284 12.87 -3.62 12.47
C LEU A 284 12.41 -2.45 11.60
N PHE A 285 12.26 -2.65 10.30
CA PHE A 285 11.85 -1.62 9.35
C PHE A 285 10.44 -1.90 8.81
N LEU A 286 10.19 -3.09 8.26
CA LEU A 286 8.95 -3.44 7.58
C LEU A 286 7.93 -4.04 8.55
N HIS A 287 6.77 -3.40 8.68
CA HIS A 287 5.65 -3.93 9.46
C HIS A 287 4.68 -4.70 8.57
N SER A 288 3.91 -5.60 9.18
CA SER A 288 2.85 -6.33 8.46
C SER A 288 1.81 -5.40 7.83
N SER A 289 1.53 -4.24 8.45
CA SER A 289 0.68 -3.18 7.88
C SER A 289 1.19 -2.66 6.53
N ASP A 290 2.49 -2.43 6.43
CA ASP A 290 3.13 -1.87 5.24
C ASP A 290 3.06 -2.88 4.09
N LEU A 291 3.26 -4.16 4.40
CA LEU A 291 3.17 -5.25 3.43
C LEU A 291 1.75 -5.46 2.89
N GLN A 292 0.72 -5.25 3.73
CA GLN A 292 -0.67 -5.28 3.28
C GLN A 292 -0.96 -4.15 2.29
N ILE A 293 -0.40 -2.96 2.52
CA ILE A 293 -0.49 -1.84 1.58
C ILE A 293 0.18 -2.20 0.26
N TYR A 294 1.39 -2.75 0.30
CA TYR A 294 2.07 -3.22 -0.91
C TYR A 294 1.27 -4.29 -1.65
N ALA A 295 0.68 -5.25 -0.94
CA ALA A 295 -0.14 -6.29 -1.56
C ALA A 295 -1.37 -5.70 -2.27
N ALA A 296 -2.04 -4.71 -1.68
CA ALA A 296 -3.16 -4.02 -2.30
C ALA A 296 -2.72 -3.19 -3.53
N LEU A 297 -1.59 -2.48 -3.43
CA LEU A 297 -1.00 -1.77 -4.57
C LEU A 297 -0.64 -2.74 -5.70
N PHE A 298 -0.05 -3.89 -5.39
CA PHE A 298 0.23 -4.93 -6.37
C PHE A 298 -1.04 -5.45 -7.04
N ALA A 299 -2.10 -5.75 -6.27
CA ALA A 299 -3.37 -6.21 -6.83
C ALA A 299 -3.96 -5.18 -7.81
N TYR A 300 -3.99 -3.90 -7.41
CA TYR A 300 -4.44 -2.80 -8.26
C TYR A 300 -3.60 -2.68 -9.54
N LEU A 301 -2.29 -2.51 -9.41
CA LEU A 301 -1.40 -2.26 -10.54
C LEU A 301 -1.31 -3.48 -11.49
N SER A 302 -1.29 -4.70 -10.94
CA SER A 302 -1.27 -5.92 -11.75
C SER A 302 -2.59 -6.14 -12.51
N SER A 303 -3.74 -5.81 -11.90
CA SER A 303 -5.03 -5.86 -12.59
C SER A 303 -5.10 -4.84 -13.73
N LEU A 304 -4.68 -3.59 -13.49
CA LEU A 304 -4.59 -2.55 -14.51
C LEU A 304 -3.66 -2.97 -15.67
N ARG A 305 -2.46 -3.46 -15.34
CA ARG A 305 -1.47 -3.92 -16.35
C ARG A 305 -1.96 -5.14 -17.13
N LYS A 306 -2.67 -6.06 -16.47
CA LYS A 306 -3.28 -7.23 -17.12
C LYS A 306 -4.32 -6.78 -18.13
N THR A 307 -5.29 -5.96 -17.72
CA THR A 307 -6.36 -5.50 -18.62
C THR A 307 -5.82 -4.71 -19.78
N HIS A 308 -4.84 -3.82 -19.53
CA HIS A 308 -4.11 -3.14 -20.59
C HIS A 308 -3.50 -4.12 -21.61
N THR A 309 -2.79 -5.14 -21.13
CA THR A 309 -2.17 -6.16 -22.00
C THR A 309 -3.21 -6.96 -22.79
N ARG A 310 -4.36 -7.28 -22.18
CA ARG A 310 -5.46 -8.01 -22.84
C ARG A 310 -6.12 -7.17 -23.93
N VAL A 311 -6.39 -5.89 -23.67
CA VAL A 311 -6.95 -4.97 -24.67
C VAL A 311 -5.98 -4.81 -25.86
N GLN A 312 -4.67 -4.68 -25.61
CA GLN A 312 -3.65 -4.64 -26.67
C GLN A 312 -3.59 -5.94 -27.48
N THR A 313 -3.77 -7.09 -26.83
CA THR A 313 -3.84 -8.38 -27.52
C THR A 313 -5.11 -8.48 -28.38
N CYS A 314 -6.24 -7.98 -27.89
CA CYS A 314 -7.48 -7.88 -28.65
C CYS A 314 -7.33 -6.98 -29.88
N TRP A 315 -6.69 -5.81 -29.74
CA TRP A 315 -6.37 -4.92 -30.86
C TRP A 315 -5.56 -5.65 -31.95
N ALA A 316 -4.55 -6.43 -31.55
CA ALA A 316 -3.75 -7.23 -32.48
C ALA A 316 -4.57 -8.32 -33.16
N ALA A 317 -5.45 -9.02 -32.42
CA ALA A 317 -6.36 -10.03 -32.96
C ALA A 317 -7.31 -9.43 -34.02
N LEU A 318 -7.96 -8.31 -33.69
CA LEU A 318 -8.84 -7.59 -34.62
C LEU A 318 -8.09 -7.09 -35.86
N SER A 319 -6.89 -6.55 -35.68
CA SER A 319 -6.02 -6.13 -36.79
C SER A 319 -5.68 -7.29 -37.72
N ASN A 320 -5.41 -8.47 -37.15
CA ASN A 320 -5.09 -9.68 -37.92
C ASN A 320 -6.32 -10.19 -38.68
N ALA A 321 -7.46 -10.24 -38.00
CA ALA A 321 -8.71 -10.72 -38.58
C ALA A 321 -9.20 -9.80 -39.70
N GLN A 322 -9.10 -8.47 -39.53
CA GLN A 322 -9.38 -7.51 -40.59
C GLN A 322 -8.46 -7.69 -41.80
N ARG A 323 -7.15 -7.89 -41.59
CA ARG A 323 -6.22 -8.19 -42.69
C ARG A 323 -6.55 -9.49 -43.40
N ALA A 324 -6.93 -10.53 -42.65
CA ALA A 324 -7.36 -11.81 -43.22
C ALA A 324 -8.63 -11.66 -44.07
N ARG A 325 -9.61 -10.89 -43.59
CA ARG A 325 -10.89 -10.62 -44.27
C ARG A 325 -10.70 -9.89 -45.60
N ARG A 326 -9.89 -8.82 -45.61
CA ARG A 326 -9.61 -8.01 -46.81
C ARG A 326 -9.01 -8.80 -47.97
N ARG A 327 -8.37 -9.94 -47.72
CA ARG A 327 -7.89 -10.85 -48.79
C ARG A 327 -9.03 -11.39 -49.65
N TRP A 328 -10.23 -11.51 -49.09
CA TRP A 328 -11.41 -12.11 -49.73
C TRP A 328 -12.51 -11.08 -50.02
N THR A 329 -12.59 -10.00 -49.25
CA THR A 329 -13.63 -8.96 -49.39
C THR A 329 -13.15 -7.65 -50.02
N GLY A 330 -11.85 -7.52 -50.28
CA GLY A 330 -11.25 -6.29 -50.80
C GLY A 330 -11.39 -5.12 -49.84
N LEU A 331 -11.95 -4.00 -50.32
CA LEU A 331 -12.22 -2.79 -49.53
C LEU A 331 -13.56 -2.85 -48.76
N GLY A 332 -14.40 -3.86 -49.03
CA GLY A 332 -15.66 -4.07 -48.33
C GLY A 332 -15.50 -4.97 -47.11
N GLU A 333 -16.50 -4.96 -46.23
CA GLU A 333 -16.54 -5.82 -45.04
C GLU A 333 -17.14 -7.22 -45.31
N GLY A 334 -17.53 -7.47 -46.57
CA GLY A 334 -18.20 -8.69 -47.02
C GLY A 334 -19.68 -8.73 -46.63
N GLY A 335 -20.39 -9.75 -47.11
CA GLY A 335 -21.83 -9.93 -46.87
C GLY A 335 -22.74 -9.55 -48.05
N THR A 336 -24.05 -9.58 -47.80
CA THR A 336 -25.08 -9.10 -48.74
C THR A 336 -25.12 -7.57 -48.78
N ALA A 337 -25.76 -7.01 -49.82
CA ALA A 337 -25.91 -5.55 -49.96
C ALA A 337 -26.71 -4.91 -48.81
N GLU A 338 -27.64 -5.67 -48.22
CA GLU A 338 -28.51 -5.23 -47.12
C GLU A 338 -27.74 -5.16 -45.78
N ASP A 339 -26.78 -6.07 -45.55
CA ASP A 339 -26.03 -6.14 -44.29
C ASP A 339 -24.72 -5.34 -44.28
N LEU A 340 -24.22 -4.93 -45.44
CA LEU A 340 -22.90 -4.31 -45.58
C LEU A 340 -22.75 -3.09 -44.66
N GLN A 341 -23.81 -2.29 -44.56
CA GLN A 341 -23.84 -1.10 -43.73
C GLN A 341 -23.81 -1.45 -42.22
N VAL A 342 -24.60 -2.44 -41.80
CA VAL A 342 -24.66 -2.91 -40.41
C VAL A 342 -23.32 -3.52 -39.97
N ARG A 343 -22.67 -4.30 -40.85
CA ARG A 343 -21.32 -4.84 -40.60
C ARG A 343 -20.28 -3.73 -40.44
N LYS A 344 -20.34 -2.69 -41.28
CA LYS A 344 -19.43 -1.54 -41.20
C LYS A 344 -19.61 -0.77 -39.90
N GLU A 345 -20.86 -0.55 -39.48
CA GLU A 345 -21.19 0.11 -38.23
C GLU A 345 -20.67 -0.71 -37.04
N LEU A 346 -20.96 -2.02 -37.00
CA LEU A 346 -20.47 -2.94 -35.98
C LEU A 346 -18.95 -2.92 -35.83
N LEU A 347 -18.24 -3.05 -36.94
CA LEU A 347 -16.78 -3.00 -36.92
C LEU A 347 -16.30 -1.64 -36.38
N ARG A 348 -16.88 -0.53 -36.83
CA ARG A 348 -16.54 0.81 -36.33
C ARG A 348 -16.78 0.97 -34.84
N CYS A 349 -17.92 0.49 -34.33
CA CYS A 349 -18.24 0.55 -32.91
C CYS A 349 -17.24 -0.27 -32.08
N GLY A 350 -16.95 -1.52 -32.47
CA GLY A 350 -16.01 -2.35 -31.73
C GLY A 350 -14.56 -1.83 -31.77
N TRP A 351 -14.11 -1.26 -32.90
CA TRP A 351 -12.82 -0.53 -32.93
C TRP A 351 -12.85 0.73 -32.04
N GLY A 352 -13.98 1.41 -31.96
CA GLY A 352 -14.22 2.53 -31.03
C GLY A 352 -13.98 2.11 -29.58
N VAL A 353 -14.63 1.03 -29.14
CA VAL A 353 -14.48 0.47 -27.78
C VAL A 353 -13.03 0.15 -27.46
N VAL A 354 -12.32 -0.60 -28.32
CA VAL A 354 -10.92 -0.98 -28.07
C VAL A 354 -10.02 0.26 -28.04
N ARG A 355 -10.26 1.23 -28.91
CA ARG A 355 -9.49 2.48 -28.95
C ARG A 355 -9.69 3.30 -27.67
N GLU A 356 -10.93 3.49 -27.23
CA GLU A 356 -11.27 4.22 -26.00
C GLU A 356 -10.70 3.53 -24.76
N ALA A 357 -10.89 2.20 -24.66
CA ALA A 357 -10.30 1.40 -23.60
C ALA A 357 -8.77 1.49 -23.58
N SER A 358 -8.12 1.35 -24.75
CA SER A 358 -6.65 1.46 -24.85
C SER A 358 -6.16 2.83 -24.42
N TRP A 359 -6.76 3.89 -24.96
CA TRP A 359 -6.40 5.27 -24.64
C TRP A 359 -6.52 5.56 -23.14
N PHE A 360 -7.64 5.17 -22.52
CA PHE A 360 -7.85 5.38 -21.09
C PHE A 360 -6.82 4.60 -20.26
N LEU A 361 -6.63 3.32 -20.56
CA LEU A 361 -5.69 2.46 -19.82
C LEU A 361 -4.24 2.92 -20.00
N ASP A 362 -3.84 3.36 -21.20
CA ASP A 362 -2.52 3.94 -21.46
C ASP A 362 -2.31 5.22 -20.65
N THR A 363 -3.32 6.10 -20.62
CA THR A 363 -3.26 7.37 -19.88
C THR A 363 -3.17 7.14 -18.38
N LEU A 364 -4.03 6.26 -17.84
CA LEU A 364 -4.07 5.93 -16.42
C LEU A 364 -2.80 5.21 -15.97
N LEU A 365 -2.36 4.18 -16.72
CA LEU A 365 -1.15 3.44 -16.40
C LEU A 365 0.10 4.32 -16.52
N GLY A 366 0.17 5.16 -17.54
CA GLY A 366 1.23 6.16 -17.70
C GLY A 366 1.31 7.09 -16.49
N TYR A 367 0.19 7.65 -16.06
CA TYR A 367 0.10 8.47 -14.85
C TYR A 367 0.57 7.71 -13.59
N VAL A 368 0.00 6.54 -13.32
CA VAL A 368 0.29 5.79 -12.09
C VAL A 368 1.77 5.36 -12.04
N MET A 369 2.33 4.88 -13.15
CA MET A 369 3.72 4.40 -13.15
C MET A 369 4.73 5.55 -13.13
N THR A 370 4.54 6.59 -13.96
CA THR A 370 5.56 7.64 -14.13
C THR A 370 5.41 8.82 -13.18
N ASP A 371 4.18 9.33 -12.98
CA ASP A 371 3.94 10.52 -12.17
C ASP A 371 3.75 10.20 -10.69
N VAL A 372 3.32 8.97 -10.36
CA VAL A 372 3.12 8.54 -8.97
C VAL A 372 4.26 7.63 -8.52
N VAL A 373 4.34 6.40 -9.03
CA VAL A 373 5.28 5.38 -8.54
C VAL A 373 6.73 5.84 -8.67
N ASP A 374 7.17 6.27 -9.85
CA ASP A 374 8.56 6.65 -10.08
C ASP A 374 8.96 7.95 -9.38
N VAL A 375 8.06 8.93 -9.27
CA VAL A 375 8.34 10.19 -8.54
C VAL A 375 8.50 9.93 -7.05
N GLU A 376 7.55 9.20 -6.45
CA GLU A 376 7.56 8.91 -5.03
C GLU A 376 8.71 7.98 -4.65
N PHE A 377 9.03 7.00 -5.51
CA PHE A 377 10.17 6.12 -5.26
C PHE A 377 11.50 6.87 -5.31
N ARG A 378 11.70 7.76 -6.30
CA ARG A 378 12.89 8.61 -6.36
C ARG A 378 13.01 9.49 -5.12
N ARG A 379 11.90 10.09 -4.67
CA ARG A 379 11.85 10.88 -3.43
C ARG A 379 12.28 10.05 -2.22
N LEU A 380 11.74 8.84 -2.07
CA LEU A 380 12.13 7.93 -1.00
C LEU A 380 13.64 7.67 -1.03
N LYS A 381 14.21 7.29 -2.19
CA LYS A 381 15.65 7.04 -2.34
C LYS A 381 16.49 8.28 -2.01
N THR A 382 16.05 9.48 -2.41
CA THR A 382 16.75 10.73 -2.05
C THR A 382 16.70 11.00 -0.54
N LEU A 383 15.56 10.77 0.12
CA LEU A 383 15.46 10.94 1.57
C LEU A 383 16.35 9.93 2.32
N LEU A 384 16.35 8.66 1.89
CA LEU A 384 17.20 7.62 2.46
C LEU A 384 18.70 7.94 2.27
N ALA A 385 19.09 8.43 1.10
CA ALA A 385 20.48 8.85 0.84
C ALA A 385 20.87 10.13 1.60
N GLY A 386 19.95 11.10 1.70
CA GLY A 386 20.17 12.37 2.40
C GLY A 386 20.37 12.22 3.90
N GLN A 387 19.71 11.23 4.51
CA GLN A 387 19.93 10.89 5.93
C GLN A 387 21.36 10.40 6.20
N VAL A 388 22.01 9.76 5.21
CA VAL A 388 23.35 9.19 5.35
C VAL A 388 24.44 10.24 5.20
N ALA A 389 24.23 11.24 4.34
CA ALA A 389 25.14 12.38 4.20
C ALA A 389 25.21 13.25 5.48
N GLY A 390 24.13 13.26 6.28
CA GLY A 390 24.11 13.90 7.60
C GLY A 390 25.03 13.22 8.62
N VAL A 391 25.15 11.88 8.56
CA VAL A 391 25.98 11.09 9.48
C VAL A 391 27.46 11.10 9.08
N ALA A 392 27.77 11.03 7.78
CA ALA A 392 29.16 11.06 7.29
C ALA A 392 29.89 12.39 7.58
N LYS A 393 29.16 13.50 7.71
CA LYS A 393 29.73 14.81 8.10
C LYS A 393 30.04 14.94 9.59
N GLN A 394 29.53 14.05 10.45
CA GLN A 394 29.80 14.09 11.88
C GLN A 394 31.02 13.28 12.30
N THR A 395 31.49 12.33 11.48
CA THR A 395 32.61 11.44 11.82
C THR A 395 34.00 11.99 11.45
N THR A 396 34.11 13.15 10.80
CA THR A 396 35.40 13.74 10.36
C THR A 396 35.74 15.10 10.98
N GLY A 397 35.10 15.45 12.09
CA GLY A 397 35.36 16.70 12.82
C GLY A 397 36.43 16.58 13.91
N SER A 398 37.67 16.23 13.57
CA SER A 398 38.85 16.63 14.37
C SER A 398 40.15 16.34 13.61
N GLN A 399 40.75 17.38 13.04
CA GLN A 399 42.18 17.68 13.22
C GLN A 399 42.46 19.09 12.72
N SER A 400 42.61 19.98 13.68
CA SER A 400 43.28 21.27 13.55
C SER A 400 44.78 21.04 13.27
N HIS A 401 45.30 21.63 12.21
CA HIS A 401 46.69 22.08 12.15
C HIS A 401 46.71 23.41 11.39
N GLY A 402 47.20 24.44 12.06
CA GLY A 402 47.25 25.79 11.54
C GLY A 402 48.40 25.98 10.56
N ASP A 403 48.28 26.98 9.69
CA ASP A 403 49.41 27.84 9.37
C ASP A 403 48.98 29.20 8.81
N VAL A 404 49.92 30.13 8.95
CA VAL A 404 49.77 31.58 9.10
C VAL A 404 49.89 32.34 7.77
N HIS A 405 49.44 33.61 7.78
CA HIS A 405 49.71 34.74 6.85
C HIS A 405 48.77 35.00 5.67
N SER A 406 47.98 36.09 5.78
CA SER A 406 48.17 37.30 4.96
C SER A 406 47.26 38.47 5.42
N ILE A 407 47.66 39.68 5.04
CA ILE A 407 47.44 41.02 5.62
C ILE A 407 46.10 41.66 5.15
N PRO A 408 45.53 42.66 5.87
CA PRO A 408 44.17 43.19 5.66
C PRO A 408 44.12 44.46 4.79
N PRO A 409 42.91 44.99 4.48
CA PRO A 409 42.72 46.44 4.38
C PRO A 409 41.61 46.96 5.33
N PRO A 410 41.65 48.25 5.71
CA PRO A 410 40.72 48.85 6.68
C PRO A 410 39.57 49.60 5.99
N ALA A 411 38.41 49.69 6.65
CA ALA A 411 37.68 50.95 6.88
C ALA A 411 36.24 50.71 7.41
N THR A 412 36.02 51.18 8.65
CA THR A 412 34.88 51.97 9.14
C THR A 412 33.44 51.52 8.79
N ALA A 413 32.68 51.11 9.81
CA ALA A 413 31.73 52.00 10.51
C ALA A 413 30.92 51.19 11.54
N ALA A 414 30.76 51.80 12.71
CA ALA A 414 30.10 51.23 13.88
C ALA A 414 28.57 51.16 13.72
N THR A 415 27.95 50.07 14.17
CA THR A 415 26.66 50.15 14.89
C THR A 415 26.46 48.93 15.79
N ILE A 416 25.91 49.20 16.97
CA ILE A 416 25.73 48.37 18.17
C ILE A 416 24.84 47.14 17.91
N PRO A 417 25.15 45.93 18.44
CA PRO A 417 24.25 44.79 18.37
C PRO A 417 23.28 44.79 19.56
N THR A 418 21.98 44.90 19.29
CA THR A 418 20.92 44.50 20.23
C THR A 418 20.70 43.00 20.13
N SER A 419 20.93 42.33 21.26
CA SER A 419 20.76 40.92 21.54
C SER A 419 19.32 40.44 21.40
N HIS A 420 19.03 39.58 20.43
CA HIS A 420 17.96 38.58 20.48
C HIS A 420 18.36 37.36 19.62
N SER A 421 19.25 36.53 20.16
CA SER A 421 19.51 35.20 19.62
C SER A 421 18.61 34.21 20.33
N SER A 422 17.46 33.91 19.70
CA SER A 422 16.72 32.68 19.95
C SER A 422 17.62 31.52 19.53
N ALA A 423 18.34 30.95 20.50
CA ALA A 423 19.14 29.76 20.29
C ALA A 423 18.20 28.58 20.00
N SER A 424 17.94 28.33 18.72
CA SER A 424 17.46 27.03 18.27
C SER A 424 18.62 26.05 18.43
N THR A 425 18.59 25.27 19.52
CA THR A 425 19.37 24.05 19.67
C THR A 425 19.22 23.20 18.42
N LEU A 426 20.25 23.13 17.59
CA LEU A 426 20.40 22.11 16.56
C LEU A 426 20.55 20.76 17.28
N SER A 427 19.43 20.08 17.50
CA SER A 427 19.45 18.65 17.78
C SER A 427 20.02 17.95 16.54
N SER A 428 21.22 17.40 16.67
CA SER A 428 21.79 16.42 15.75
C SER A 428 20.71 15.39 15.38
N THR A 429 20.37 15.27 14.09
CA THR A 429 19.45 14.24 13.61
C THR A 429 20.13 12.87 13.67
N SER A 430 20.10 12.25 14.86
CA SER A 430 20.46 10.86 15.08
C SER A 430 19.52 9.95 14.30
N LEU A 431 20.06 8.94 13.62
CA LEU A 431 19.29 8.00 12.81
C LEU A 431 18.49 7.07 13.72
N ASP A 432 17.20 7.32 13.85
CA ASP A 432 16.26 6.42 14.53
C ASP A 432 15.45 5.62 13.50
N PHE A 433 15.29 4.31 13.71
CA PHE A 433 14.39 3.46 12.92
C PHE A 433 12.95 4.00 12.93
N THR A 434 12.56 4.75 13.96
CA THR A 434 11.27 5.45 13.97
C THR A 434 11.17 6.48 12.84
N THR A 435 12.26 7.17 12.53
CA THR A 435 12.33 8.15 11.43
C THR A 435 12.27 7.43 10.08
N LEU A 436 13.01 6.34 9.93
CA LEU A 436 12.98 5.50 8.73
C LEU A 436 11.57 4.94 8.45
N ARG A 437 10.92 4.38 9.48
CA ARG A 437 9.53 3.90 9.40
C ARG A 437 8.57 5.04 9.05
N GLN A 438 8.75 6.22 9.63
CA GLN A 438 7.91 7.37 9.31
C GLN A 438 8.08 7.82 7.85
N ILE A 439 9.31 7.84 7.32
CA ILE A 439 9.58 8.14 5.91
C ILE A 439 8.87 7.11 5.01
N HIS A 440 9.02 5.82 5.32
CA HIS A 440 8.39 4.74 4.55
C HIS A 440 6.86 4.78 4.62
N ALA A 441 6.29 5.03 5.81
CA ALA A 441 4.84 5.19 5.98
C ALA A 441 4.31 6.37 5.16
N THR A 442 5.02 7.52 5.16
CA THR A 442 4.62 8.67 4.32
C THR A 442 4.74 8.38 2.83
N TYR A 443 5.72 7.57 2.41
CA TYR A 443 5.85 7.12 1.03
C TYR A 443 4.67 6.24 0.61
N LEU A 444 4.29 5.28 1.44
CA LEU A 444 3.14 4.41 1.18
C LEU A 444 1.80 5.17 1.15
N GLU A 445 1.60 6.09 2.08
CA GLU A 445 0.42 6.96 2.12
C GLU A 445 0.29 7.79 0.84
N ARG A 446 1.41 8.35 0.36
CA ARG A 446 1.45 9.10 -0.90
C ARG A 446 1.21 8.22 -2.12
N LEU A 447 1.72 6.99 -2.12
CA LEU A 447 1.43 6.03 -3.20
C LEU A 447 -0.05 5.66 -3.25
N ILE A 448 -0.67 5.29 -2.13
CA ILE A 448 -2.11 4.94 -2.09
C ILE A 448 -2.93 6.13 -2.60
N THR A 449 -2.64 7.32 -2.09
CA THR A 449 -3.38 8.54 -2.44
C THR A 449 -3.18 8.91 -3.92
N GLY A 450 -1.95 8.85 -4.42
CA GLY A 450 -1.62 9.11 -5.82
C GLY A 450 -2.23 8.09 -6.79
N CYS A 451 -2.33 6.82 -6.38
CA CYS A 451 -3.01 5.75 -7.11
C CYS A 451 -4.54 5.85 -7.07
N LEU A 452 -5.11 6.89 -6.44
CA LEU A 452 -6.55 7.14 -6.28
C LEU A 452 -7.29 6.12 -5.40
N LEU A 453 -6.56 5.25 -4.67
CA LEU A 453 -7.13 4.19 -3.83
C LEU A 453 -7.75 4.71 -2.53
N THR A 454 -7.46 5.95 -2.13
CA THR A 454 -8.09 6.59 -0.97
C THR A 454 -9.54 7.00 -1.25
N ASN A 455 -9.89 7.26 -2.52
CA ASN A 455 -11.25 7.62 -2.92
C ASN A 455 -12.00 6.37 -3.42
N SER A 456 -12.93 5.87 -2.59
CA SER A 456 -13.72 4.66 -2.90
C SER A 456 -14.58 4.81 -4.16
N ALA A 457 -15.10 6.02 -4.45
CA ALA A 457 -15.90 6.27 -5.64
C ALA A 457 -15.06 6.10 -6.91
N LEU A 458 -13.89 6.76 -7.00
CA LEU A 458 -12.96 6.61 -8.12
C LEU A 458 -12.49 5.16 -8.27
N THR A 459 -12.16 4.53 -7.15
CA THR A 459 -11.70 3.13 -7.11
C THR A 459 -12.75 2.17 -7.66
N SER A 460 -14.03 2.37 -7.30
CA SER A 460 -15.15 1.56 -7.80
C SER A 460 -15.39 1.72 -9.31
N ILE A 461 -15.22 2.95 -9.83
CA ILE A 461 -15.36 3.23 -11.26
C ILE A 461 -14.21 2.59 -12.04
N VAL A 462 -12.96 2.72 -11.57
CA VAL A 462 -11.81 2.07 -12.21
C VAL A 462 -11.99 0.56 -12.25
N ARG A 463 -12.39 -0.06 -11.13
CA ARG A 463 -12.71 -1.50 -11.11
C ARG A 463 -13.77 -1.88 -12.16
N SER A 464 -14.85 -1.11 -12.25
CA SER A 464 -15.91 -1.34 -13.24
C SER A 464 -15.40 -1.22 -14.68
N ILE A 465 -14.55 -0.23 -14.97
CA ILE A 465 -13.91 -0.07 -16.29
C ILE A 465 -13.04 -1.29 -16.62
N LEU A 466 -12.24 -1.78 -15.67
CA LEU A 466 -11.42 -2.98 -15.87
C LEU A 466 -12.30 -4.20 -16.16
N GLU A 467 -13.39 -4.41 -15.40
CA GLU A 467 -14.33 -5.51 -15.61
C GLU A 467 -14.99 -5.45 -16.99
N VAL A 468 -15.47 -4.28 -17.43
CA VAL A 468 -16.09 -4.10 -18.75
C VAL A 468 -15.09 -4.36 -19.87
N CYS A 469 -13.86 -3.84 -19.76
CA CYS A 469 -12.79 -4.11 -20.72
C CYS A 469 -12.47 -5.62 -20.81
N GLU A 470 -12.33 -6.30 -19.67
CA GLU A 470 -12.06 -7.74 -19.61
C GLU A 470 -13.20 -8.58 -20.21
N GLN A 471 -14.46 -8.21 -19.95
CA GLN A 471 -15.64 -8.85 -20.51
C GLN A 471 -15.69 -8.70 -22.03
N PHE A 472 -15.44 -7.48 -22.53
CA PHE A 472 -15.39 -7.22 -23.97
C PHE A 472 -14.31 -8.07 -24.66
N VAL A 473 -13.08 -8.06 -24.14
CA VAL A 473 -11.98 -8.85 -24.71
C VAL A 473 -12.29 -10.35 -24.67
N ALA A 474 -12.83 -10.85 -23.55
CA ALA A 474 -13.23 -12.25 -23.46
C ALA A 474 -14.34 -12.62 -24.47
N GLN A 475 -15.28 -11.71 -24.72
CA GLN A 475 -16.33 -11.90 -25.71
C GLN A 475 -15.77 -11.96 -27.14
N VAL A 476 -14.81 -11.07 -27.48
CA VAL A 476 -14.13 -11.09 -28.78
C VAL A 476 -13.29 -12.36 -28.96
N GLU A 477 -12.57 -12.80 -27.91
CA GLU A 477 -11.85 -14.09 -27.93
C GLU A 477 -12.80 -15.28 -28.14
N ARG A 478 -13.97 -15.27 -27.48
CA ARG A 478 -15.02 -16.29 -27.66
C ARG A 478 -15.57 -16.32 -29.09
N TRP A 479 -15.60 -15.19 -29.77
CA TRP A 479 -15.98 -15.10 -31.19
C TRP A 479 -14.86 -15.49 -32.17
N GLY A 480 -13.69 -15.91 -31.69
CA GLY A 480 -12.56 -16.31 -32.53
C GLY A 480 -11.57 -15.18 -32.83
N GLY A 481 -11.62 -14.08 -32.08
CA GLY A 481 -10.70 -12.94 -32.24
C GLY A 481 -11.15 -11.91 -33.27
N ASP A 482 -12.40 -11.98 -33.73
CA ASP A 482 -13.03 -10.97 -34.59
C ASP A 482 -14.44 -10.62 -34.09
N ILE A 483 -14.81 -9.35 -34.22
CA ILE A 483 -16.15 -8.85 -33.91
C ILE A 483 -17.14 -9.27 -35.00
N LEU A 484 -16.71 -9.29 -36.27
CA LEU A 484 -17.59 -9.68 -37.36
C LEU A 484 -17.69 -11.21 -37.48
N PRO A 485 -18.90 -11.78 -37.66
CA PRO A 485 -19.08 -13.20 -37.96
C PRO A 485 -18.29 -13.64 -39.21
N GLU A 486 -17.99 -14.94 -39.29
CA GLU A 486 -17.42 -15.53 -40.49
C GLU A 486 -18.47 -15.56 -41.61
N LEU A 487 -18.07 -15.17 -42.82
CA LEU A 487 -19.00 -15.09 -43.96
C LEU A 487 -19.56 -16.46 -44.39
N LEU A 488 -18.85 -17.56 -44.07
CA LEU A 488 -19.26 -18.93 -44.42
C LEU A 488 -20.16 -19.57 -43.37
N SER A 489 -20.05 -19.19 -42.09
CA SER A 489 -20.92 -19.72 -41.02
C SER A 489 -22.35 -19.20 -41.13
N GLU A 490 -22.55 -18.03 -41.73
CA GLU A 490 -23.84 -17.36 -41.85
C GLU A 490 -24.76 -17.96 -42.94
N GLY A 491 -24.25 -18.90 -43.75
CA GLY A 491 -25.01 -19.54 -44.83
C GLY A 491 -24.88 -21.07 -44.94
N SER A 492 -24.03 -21.72 -44.14
CA SER A 492 -23.70 -23.16 -44.34
C SER A 492 -24.51 -24.15 -43.49
N LEU A 493 -25.39 -23.70 -42.60
CA LEU A 493 -26.33 -24.59 -41.90
C LEU A 493 -27.75 -24.34 -42.42
N GLY A 494 -28.13 -25.12 -43.44
CA GLY A 494 -29.49 -25.21 -43.96
C GLY A 494 -30.47 -25.77 -42.93
N GLY A 495 -30.77 -24.99 -41.91
CA GLY A 495 -31.71 -25.30 -40.83
C GLY A 495 -32.68 -24.14 -40.61
N ARG A 496 -33.62 -23.96 -41.55
CA ARG A 496 -34.97 -23.40 -41.35
C ARG A 496 -35.09 -22.36 -40.20
N GLY A 497 -34.66 -21.11 -40.42
CA GLY A 497 -35.09 -20.00 -39.53
C GLY A 497 -34.21 -18.75 -39.49
N ASP A 498 -32.88 -18.88 -39.47
CA ASP A 498 -31.99 -17.72 -39.25
C ASP A 498 -32.01 -16.77 -40.45
N ARG A 499 -32.31 -15.50 -40.19
CA ARG A 499 -32.24 -14.44 -41.20
C ARG A 499 -30.77 -14.07 -41.42
N VAL A 500 -30.38 -13.86 -42.67
CA VAL A 500 -29.06 -13.27 -43.02
C VAL A 500 -28.91 -11.95 -42.26
N GLY A 501 -27.79 -11.74 -41.56
CA GLY A 501 -27.55 -10.57 -40.71
C GLY A 501 -27.94 -10.73 -39.24
N GLU A 502 -28.66 -11.78 -38.83
CA GLU A 502 -29.11 -11.97 -37.43
C GLU A 502 -27.95 -12.07 -36.42
N MET A 503 -26.88 -12.79 -36.78
CA MET A 503 -25.66 -12.85 -35.96
C MET A 503 -24.94 -11.49 -35.88
N VAL A 504 -25.01 -10.67 -36.93
CA VAL A 504 -24.42 -9.32 -36.95
C VAL A 504 -25.21 -8.40 -36.02
N GLU A 505 -26.53 -8.46 -36.05
CA GLU A 505 -27.41 -7.72 -35.14
C GLU A 505 -27.23 -8.12 -33.68
N GLU A 506 -27.08 -9.42 -33.40
CA GLU A 506 -26.82 -9.91 -32.04
C GLU A 506 -25.50 -9.35 -31.49
N ARG A 507 -24.41 -9.46 -32.28
CA ARG A 507 -23.11 -8.91 -31.89
C ARG A 507 -23.14 -7.39 -31.77
N TRP A 508 -23.89 -6.69 -32.63
CA TRP A 508 -24.12 -5.24 -32.52
C TRP A 508 -24.71 -4.84 -31.19
N LYS A 509 -25.78 -5.49 -30.75
CA LYS A 509 -26.41 -5.17 -29.46
C LYS A 509 -25.42 -5.27 -28.30
N ILE A 510 -24.62 -6.36 -28.28
CA ILE A 510 -23.61 -6.59 -27.25
C ILE A 510 -22.51 -5.52 -27.29
N VAL A 511 -21.96 -5.23 -28.47
CA VAL A 511 -20.86 -4.25 -28.61
C VAL A 511 -21.35 -2.83 -28.31
N ALA A 512 -22.56 -2.48 -28.73
CA ALA A 512 -23.17 -1.18 -28.44
C ALA A 512 -23.41 -0.99 -26.93
N GLU A 513 -23.94 -2.00 -26.24
CA GLU A 513 -24.11 -1.97 -24.79
C GLU A 513 -22.78 -1.78 -24.04
N VAL A 514 -21.74 -2.51 -24.47
CA VAL A 514 -20.37 -2.32 -23.92
C VAL A 514 -19.86 -0.90 -24.20
N SER A 515 -20.09 -0.36 -25.40
CA SER A 515 -19.68 1.00 -25.77
C SER A 515 -20.36 2.04 -24.89
N ASP A 516 -21.66 1.95 -24.71
CA ASP A 516 -22.44 2.89 -23.90
C ASP A 516 -22.04 2.82 -22.42
N THR A 517 -21.87 1.61 -21.89
CA THR A 517 -21.44 1.41 -20.49
C THR A 517 -20.02 1.93 -20.25
N LEU A 518 -19.08 1.65 -21.16
CA LEU A 518 -17.71 2.16 -21.06
C LEU A 518 -17.70 3.68 -21.09
N ASN A 519 -18.41 4.30 -22.03
CA ASN A 519 -18.47 5.77 -22.14
C ASN A 519 -19.08 6.41 -20.89
N ALA A 520 -20.17 5.86 -20.35
CA ALA A 520 -20.77 6.34 -19.12
C ALA A 520 -19.81 6.24 -17.91
N LEU A 521 -19.03 5.16 -17.82
CA LEU A 521 -18.01 5.01 -16.77
C LEU A 521 -16.85 5.99 -16.92
N LEU A 522 -16.39 6.24 -18.15
CA LEU A 522 -15.32 7.21 -18.43
C LEU A 522 -15.77 8.64 -18.10
N GLU A 523 -17.00 9.01 -18.47
CA GLU A 523 -17.61 10.29 -18.08
C GLU A 523 -17.69 10.41 -16.56
N SER A 524 -18.21 9.39 -15.88
CA SER A 524 -18.31 9.38 -14.42
C SER A 524 -16.93 9.46 -13.75
N PHE A 525 -15.92 8.79 -14.30
CA PHE A 525 -14.55 8.85 -13.78
C PHE A 525 -14.01 10.28 -13.86
N TYR A 526 -14.13 10.91 -15.02
CA TYR A 526 -13.68 12.28 -15.24
C TYR A 526 -14.41 13.28 -14.34
N GLU A 527 -15.73 13.16 -14.20
CA GLU A 527 -16.53 14.01 -13.31
C GLU A 527 -16.08 13.87 -11.86
N GLN A 528 -15.96 12.65 -11.34
CA GLN A 528 -15.51 12.40 -9.97
C GLN A 528 -14.08 12.87 -9.72
N LEU A 529 -13.20 12.73 -10.71
CA LEU A 529 -11.82 13.22 -10.63
C LEU A 529 -11.78 14.75 -10.59
N SER A 530 -12.61 15.41 -11.39
CA SER A 530 -12.75 16.87 -11.39
C SER A 530 -13.34 17.40 -10.08
N LEU A 531 -14.32 16.71 -9.50
CA LEU A 531 -14.89 17.07 -8.19
C LEU A 531 -13.85 16.89 -7.08
N SER A 532 -13.07 15.82 -7.13
CA SER A 532 -11.98 15.55 -6.17
C SER A 532 -10.91 16.64 -6.20
N THR A 533 -10.62 17.23 -7.36
CA THR A 533 -9.67 18.35 -7.43
C THR A 533 -10.29 19.69 -6.97
N THR A 534 -11.62 19.84 -6.97
CA THR A 534 -12.26 21.14 -6.73
C THR A 534 -12.86 21.29 -5.33
N GLN A 535 -13.30 20.19 -4.69
CA GLN A 535 -14.15 20.25 -3.48
C GLN A 535 -13.57 19.59 -2.23
N GLN A 536 -12.64 18.63 -2.30
CA GLN A 536 -12.09 17.96 -1.11
C GLN A 536 -10.60 17.63 -1.21
N PRO A 537 -9.80 17.81 -0.14
CA PRO A 537 -8.48 17.20 -0.08
C PRO A 537 -8.62 15.67 -0.07
N PHE A 538 -7.71 14.95 -0.75
CA PHE A 538 -7.67 13.48 -0.86
C PHE A 538 -7.50 12.73 0.47
N SER A 539 -7.42 13.46 1.59
CA SER A 539 -7.45 12.91 2.94
C SER A 539 -8.88 12.84 3.44
N ALA A 540 -9.48 11.65 3.41
CA ALA A 540 -10.77 11.39 4.04
C ALA A 540 -10.67 11.65 5.56
N GLY A 541 -11.09 12.85 5.99
CA GLY A 541 -11.41 13.11 7.38
C GLY A 541 -12.71 12.39 7.70
N THR A 542 -12.62 11.25 8.38
CA THR A 542 -13.80 10.65 9.03
C THR A 542 -14.28 11.62 10.10
N ASP A 543 -15.50 12.12 9.93
CA ASP A 543 -16.18 13.04 10.84
C ASP A 543 -16.31 12.39 12.22
N ALA A 544 -15.55 12.90 13.19
CA ALA A 544 -15.39 12.35 14.54
C ALA A 544 -16.62 12.54 15.44
N SER A 545 -17.75 12.99 14.90
CA SER A 545 -18.93 13.36 15.70
C SER A 545 -19.89 12.20 15.99
N LYS A 546 -19.59 10.95 15.59
CA LYS A 546 -20.50 9.79 15.79
C LYS A 546 -19.89 8.52 16.37
N SER A 547 -18.63 8.52 16.80
CA SER A 547 -17.95 7.30 17.29
C SER A 547 -17.57 7.41 18.77
N MET A 548 -18.59 7.29 19.63
CA MET A 548 -18.40 6.89 21.03
C MET A 548 -19.19 5.59 21.20
N MET A 549 -18.48 4.54 21.62
CA MET A 549 -18.95 3.18 21.91
C MET A 549 -19.03 2.23 20.71
N TYR A 550 -17.94 1.50 20.41
CA TYR A 550 -18.05 0.07 20.06
C TYR A 550 -16.84 -0.70 20.59
N ASN A 551 -17.17 -1.77 21.31
CA ASN A 551 -16.30 -2.58 22.14
C ASN A 551 -15.67 -3.72 21.35
N MET A 552 -14.53 -4.20 21.85
CA MET A 552 -13.66 -5.25 21.33
C MET A 552 -14.36 -6.62 21.24
N SER A 553 -14.44 -7.22 20.03
CA SER A 553 -14.27 -8.67 19.75
C SER A 553 -14.88 -9.07 18.39
N THR A 554 -14.03 -9.35 17.40
CA THR A 554 -14.14 -10.49 16.46
C THR A 554 -12.95 -10.45 15.49
N THR A 555 -12.27 -11.59 15.41
CA THR A 555 -11.17 -11.88 14.49
C THR A 555 -11.68 -12.19 13.07
N ASN A 556 -10.80 -11.92 12.10
CA ASN A 556 -10.81 -12.27 10.68
C ASN A 556 -11.51 -11.37 9.64
N THR A 557 -10.73 -11.14 8.57
CA THR A 557 -10.97 -10.55 7.24
C THR A 557 -11.08 -9.02 7.10
N THR A 558 -9.95 -8.46 6.64
CA THR A 558 -9.78 -7.39 5.61
C THR A 558 -10.64 -6.14 5.68
N GLY A 559 -10.14 -5.12 6.37
CA GLY A 559 -10.57 -3.73 6.21
C GLY A 559 -9.38 -2.83 5.88
N PHE A 560 -9.09 -2.64 4.58
CA PHE A 560 -7.97 -1.83 4.05
C PHE A 560 -7.97 -0.38 4.58
N HIS A 561 -9.14 0.17 4.89
CA HIS A 561 -9.28 1.54 5.39
C HIS A 561 -9.10 1.71 6.91
N THR A 562 -9.11 0.63 7.70
CA THR A 562 -9.03 0.72 9.18
C THR A 562 -7.61 0.98 9.68
N PHE A 563 -6.59 0.79 8.81
CA PHE A 563 -5.18 0.89 9.17
C PHE A 563 -4.56 2.28 8.88
N ILE A 564 -5.29 3.18 8.23
CA ILE A 564 -4.81 4.53 7.93
C ILE A 564 -5.13 5.43 9.13
N ARG A 565 -4.16 5.60 10.03
CA ARG A 565 -4.27 6.56 11.14
C ARG A 565 -4.05 7.99 10.60
N PRO A 566 -5.04 8.89 10.57
CA PRO A 566 -4.82 10.25 10.09
C PRO A 566 -3.95 11.00 11.10
N LYS A 567 -2.68 11.29 10.74
CA LYS A 567 -1.78 12.08 11.58
C LYS A 567 -1.89 13.55 11.19
N ARG A 568 -2.63 14.31 12.01
CA ARG A 568 -2.79 15.76 11.89
C ARG A 568 -1.44 16.45 12.17
N GLY A 569 -0.85 17.08 11.15
CA GLY A 569 0.22 18.06 11.36
C GLY A 569 1.50 17.92 10.54
N LYS A 570 1.43 17.73 9.21
CA LYS A 570 2.41 18.23 8.20
C LYS A 570 1.93 18.02 6.75
N GLY A 571 0.60 17.97 6.52
CA GLY A 571 0.00 17.49 5.27
C GLY A 571 -0.07 18.50 4.11
N LEU A 572 0.09 19.79 4.36
CA LEU A 572 -0.21 20.83 3.36
C LEU A 572 0.67 20.75 2.09
N ALA A 573 1.99 20.54 2.24
CA ALA A 573 2.89 20.41 1.09
C ALA A 573 2.74 19.06 0.37
N SER A 574 2.33 18.02 1.10
CA SER A 574 2.13 16.68 0.53
C SER A 574 0.87 16.62 -0.32
N ASP A 575 -0.22 17.21 0.19
CA ASP A 575 -1.52 17.26 -0.50
C ASP A 575 -1.44 18.13 -1.76
N GLU A 576 -0.65 19.20 -1.76
CA GLU A 576 -0.48 20.07 -2.92
C GLU A 576 0.21 19.35 -4.09
N GLU A 577 1.18 18.48 -3.82
CA GLU A 577 1.88 17.71 -4.86
C GLU A 577 1.02 16.59 -5.42
N VAL A 578 0.30 15.87 -4.57
CA VAL A 578 -0.68 14.86 -5.00
C VAL A 578 -1.76 15.51 -5.87
N ARG A 579 -2.24 16.69 -5.47
CA ARG A 579 -3.18 17.49 -6.28
C ARG A 579 -2.59 17.84 -7.64
N ARG A 580 -1.33 18.28 -7.74
CA ARG A 580 -0.67 18.58 -9.02
C ARG A 580 -0.56 17.34 -9.92
N HIS A 581 -0.32 16.16 -9.34
CA HIS A 581 -0.31 14.91 -10.10
C HIS A 581 -1.71 14.63 -10.70
N VAL A 582 -2.77 14.78 -9.89
CA VAL A 582 -4.14 14.58 -10.36
C VAL A 582 -4.57 15.63 -11.39
N GLU A 583 -4.15 16.89 -11.26
CA GLU A 583 -4.37 17.92 -12.28
C GLU A 583 -3.71 17.56 -13.62
N ARG A 584 -2.50 16.98 -13.61
CA ARG A 584 -1.86 16.48 -14.84
C ARG A 584 -2.64 15.33 -15.46
N LEU A 585 -3.19 14.42 -14.64
CA LEU A 585 -4.06 13.35 -15.15
C LEU A 585 -5.32 13.92 -15.82
N LEU A 586 -5.98 14.89 -15.19
CA LEU A 586 -7.14 15.59 -15.77
C LEU A 586 -6.80 16.25 -17.11
N LEU A 587 -5.65 16.92 -17.20
CA LEU A 587 -5.19 17.54 -18.45
C LEU A 587 -4.90 16.51 -19.55
N ARG A 588 -4.35 15.34 -19.20
CA ARG A 588 -4.13 14.26 -20.18
C ARG A 588 -5.44 13.63 -20.66
N LEU A 589 -6.40 13.46 -19.75
CA LEU A 589 -7.73 12.92 -20.08
C LEU A 589 -8.55 13.89 -20.94
N ASP A 590 -8.36 15.20 -20.78
CA ASP A 590 -9.08 16.23 -21.54
C ASP A 590 -8.26 16.83 -22.70
N PHE A 591 -7.14 16.19 -23.08
CA PHE A 591 -6.20 16.75 -24.08
C PHE A 591 -6.85 17.02 -25.45
N ASN A 592 -7.87 16.24 -25.82
CA ASN A 592 -8.65 16.45 -27.06
C ASN A 592 -9.97 17.20 -26.84
N GLY A 593 -10.26 17.62 -25.60
CA GLY A 593 -11.52 18.27 -25.25
C GLY A 593 -12.75 17.36 -25.34
N GLU A 594 -12.61 16.04 -25.52
CA GLU A 594 -13.75 15.14 -25.75
C GLU A 594 -14.75 15.17 -24.58
N PHE A 595 -14.26 15.17 -23.33
CA PHE A 595 -15.11 15.23 -22.13
C PHE A 595 -15.64 16.64 -21.85
N SER A 596 -14.81 17.67 -22.02
CA SER A 596 -15.24 19.07 -21.82
C SER A 596 -16.25 19.54 -22.88
N THR A 597 -16.10 19.12 -24.14
CA THR A 597 -17.02 19.47 -25.24
C THR A 597 -18.33 18.67 -25.19
N HIS A 598 -18.31 17.36 -24.85
CA HIS A 598 -19.52 16.58 -24.61
C HIS A 598 -20.37 17.19 -23.48
N ARG A 599 -19.74 17.70 -22.43
CA ARG A 599 -20.42 18.38 -21.32
C ARG A 599 -21.11 19.67 -21.74
N VAL A 600 -20.47 20.47 -22.60
CA VAL A 600 -21.07 21.69 -23.19
C VAL A 600 -22.25 21.32 -24.11
N GLY A 601 -22.11 20.29 -24.93
CA GLY A 601 -23.17 19.78 -25.80
C GLY A 601 -24.37 19.20 -25.03
N ARG A 602 -24.13 18.49 -23.92
CA ARG A 602 -25.17 17.92 -23.05
C ARG A 602 -25.89 18.99 -22.25
N ARG A 603 -25.18 20.00 -21.71
CA ARG A 603 -25.82 21.19 -21.10
C ARG A 603 -26.64 21.98 -22.10
N ALA A 604 -26.16 22.15 -23.33
CA ALA A 604 -26.91 22.81 -24.40
C ALA A 604 -28.18 22.03 -24.79
N ARG A 605 -28.11 20.69 -24.88
CA ARG A 605 -29.27 19.82 -25.15
C ARG A 605 -30.27 19.77 -23.98
N GLN A 606 -29.81 19.74 -22.73
CA GLN A 606 -30.67 19.79 -21.55
C GLN A 606 -31.32 21.16 -21.35
N ALA A 607 -30.67 22.25 -21.77
CA ALA A 607 -31.28 23.58 -21.80
C ALA A 607 -32.29 23.77 -22.96
N SER A 608 -32.34 22.83 -23.91
CA SER A 608 -33.12 22.93 -25.15
C SER A 608 -34.13 21.79 -25.34
N PRO A 609 -35.08 21.60 -24.40
CA PRO A 609 -36.43 21.25 -24.86
C PRO A 609 -37.58 21.94 -24.13
N GLU A 610 -37.35 22.87 -23.19
CA GLU A 610 -38.43 23.52 -22.43
C GLU A 610 -38.54 25.04 -22.62
N ILE A 611 -37.44 25.77 -22.89
CA ILE A 611 -37.49 27.25 -22.99
C ILE A 611 -38.32 27.72 -24.21
N LEU A 612 -38.41 26.92 -25.28
CA LEU A 612 -39.22 27.25 -26.46
C LEU A 612 -40.69 26.82 -26.34
N LYS A 613 -41.07 26.03 -25.32
CA LYS A 613 -42.48 25.63 -25.09
C LYS A 613 -43.18 26.47 -24.02
N GLU A 614 -42.45 27.21 -23.18
CA GLU A 614 -43.02 28.21 -22.26
C GLU A 614 -43.30 29.57 -22.94
N GLY A 615 -42.86 29.76 -24.18
CA GLY A 615 -43.01 31.02 -24.93
C GLY A 615 -44.28 31.17 -25.78
N GLY A 616 -45.21 30.20 -25.74
CA GLY A 616 -46.56 30.34 -26.30
C GLY A 616 -46.65 31.01 -27.69
N LEU A 617 -46.01 30.45 -28.71
CA LEU A 617 -46.32 30.77 -30.11
C LEU A 617 -46.39 29.45 -30.90
N ALA A 618 -47.54 29.27 -31.54
CA ALA A 618 -47.87 28.13 -32.41
C ALA A 618 -47.02 28.10 -33.68
#